data_AF-A0A2V9RTP1-F1
#
_entry.id   AF-A0A2V9RTP1-F1
#
_cell.length_a   1.000
_cell.length_b   1.000
_cell.length_c   1.000
_cell.angle_alpha   90.00
_cell.angle_beta   90.00
_cell.angle_gamma   90.00
#
_symmetry.space_group_name_H-M   'P 1'
#
loop_
_entity.id
_entity.type
_entity.pdbx_description
1 polymer ?
#
loop_
_entity_poly.entity_id
_entity_poly.type
_entity_poly.pdbx_seq_one_letter_code
_entity_poly.pdbx_strand_id
1 'polypeptide(L)'
;MTTCSAITKAGEPCKAAAGPNGLCPLHNDPHRAKALGSMGGRKNRHTTVDLEVPEGTLTITDLRNLTVAAMRKLLAGELGA
;
A
#
# COMPACT_ATOMS: atom_id res chain seq x y z
N MET A 1 31.62 0.33 -9.19
CA MET A 1 30.19 -0.01 -9.34
C MET A 1 29.50 1.24 -9.84
N THR A 2 28.91 1.21 -11.03
CA THR A 2 28.27 2.39 -11.64
C THR A 2 26.84 2.55 -11.10
N THR A 3 26.45 3.78 -10.80
CA THR A 3 25.08 4.12 -10.37
C THR A 3 24.19 4.41 -11.59
N CYS A 4 22.90 4.20 -11.43
CA CYS A 4 21.89 4.53 -12.44
C CYS A 4 21.94 6.02 -12.80
N SER A 5 21.96 6.33 -14.10
CA SER A 5 22.05 7.71 -14.61
C SER A 5 20.73 8.50 -14.55
N ALA A 6 19.60 7.83 -14.31
CA ALA A 6 18.29 8.47 -14.26
C ALA A 6 18.06 9.35 -13.02
N ILE A 7 17.15 10.32 -13.17
CA ILE A 7 16.63 11.15 -12.09
C ILE A 7 15.31 10.56 -11.58
N THR A 8 15.17 10.46 -10.26
CA THR A 8 13.95 9.99 -9.61
C THR A 8 12.81 11.01 -9.78
N LYS A 9 11.57 10.58 -9.52
CA LYS A 9 10.42 11.51 -9.51
C LYS A 9 10.54 12.65 -8.49
N ALA A 10 11.40 12.51 -7.47
CA ALA A 10 11.69 13.53 -6.49
C ALA A 10 12.75 14.56 -6.97
N GLY A 11 13.28 14.42 -8.19
CA GLY A 11 14.31 15.28 -8.73
C GLY A 11 15.74 14.91 -8.31
N GLU A 12 15.91 13.87 -7.50
CA GLU A 12 17.23 13.41 -7.04
C GLU A 12 17.84 12.35 -7.97
N PRO A 13 19.18 12.29 -8.09
CA PRO A 13 19.87 11.20 -8.80
C PRO A 13 19.56 9.82 -8.23
N CYS A 14 19.37 8.83 -9.10
CA CYS A 14 19.10 7.46 -8.67
C CYS A 14 20.36 6.80 -8.07
N LYS A 15 20.24 6.31 -6.83
CA LYS A 15 21.35 5.66 -6.10
C LYS A 15 21.49 4.16 -6.39
N ALA A 16 20.60 3.57 -7.20
CA ALA A 16 20.60 2.15 -7.51
C ALA A 16 21.77 1.76 -8.44
N ALA A 17 22.22 0.51 -8.39
CA ALA A 17 23.23 0.00 -9.30
C ALA A 17 22.72 0.02 -10.76
N ALA A 18 23.55 0.50 -11.68
CA ALA A 18 23.27 0.46 -13.11
C ALA A 18 23.44 -0.97 -13.67
N GLY A 19 22.56 -1.32 -14.61
CA GLY A 19 22.76 -2.47 -15.50
C GLY A 19 23.56 -2.11 -16.75
N PRO A 20 23.62 -3.00 -17.76
CA PRO A 20 24.39 -2.81 -18.98
C PRO A 20 24.08 -1.51 -19.74
N ASN A 21 22.84 -1.02 -19.63
CA ASN A 21 22.37 0.18 -20.32
C ASN A 21 22.58 1.47 -19.52
N GLY A 22 23.32 1.43 -18.40
CA GLY A 22 23.50 2.59 -17.51
C GLY A 22 22.29 2.93 -16.63
N LEU A 23 21.19 2.16 -16.76
CA LEU A 23 19.96 2.31 -15.99
C LEU A 23 19.76 1.15 -15.03
N CYS A 24 19.15 1.38 -13.87
CA CYS A 24 18.70 0.30 -13.01
C CYS A 24 17.47 -0.42 -13.61
N PRO A 25 17.14 -1.65 -13.17
CA PRO A 25 16.01 -2.40 -13.73
C PRO A 25 14.66 -1.67 -13.71
N LEU A 26 14.43 -0.76 -12.75
CA LEU A 26 13.19 0.00 -12.63
C LEU A 26 13.13 1.21 -13.59
N HIS A 27 14.27 1.85 -13.87
CA HIS A 27 14.33 2.95 -14.85
C HIS A 27 14.48 2.43 -16.29
N ASN A 28 15.06 1.24 -16.47
CA ASN A 28 15.15 0.57 -17.78
C ASN A 28 13.78 0.04 -18.25
N ASP A 29 12.87 -0.27 -17.34
CA ASP A 29 11.51 -0.73 -17.64
C ASP A 29 10.47 -0.07 -16.71
N PRO A 30 9.90 1.08 -17.14
CA PRO A 30 8.88 1.78 -16.38
C PRO A 30 7.58 0.99 -16.18
N HIS A 31 7.25 0.08 -17.11
CA HIS A 31 6.05 -0.76 -16.99
C HIS A 31 6.22 -1.77 -15.86
N ARG A 32 7.39 -2.40 -15.76
CA ARG A 32 7.75 -3.28 -14.64
C ARG A 32 7.77 -2.53 -13.31
N ALA A 33 8.29 -1.30 -13.28
CA ALA A 33 8.26 -0.47 -12.07
C ALA A 33 6.81 -0.21 -11.60
N LYS A 34 5.90 0.12 -12.53
CA LYS A 34 4.48 0.30 -12.24
C LYS A 34 3.83 -1.00 -11.72
N ALA A 35 4.12 -2.13 -12.35
CA ALA A 35 3.58 -3.43 -11.95
C ALA A 35 4.02 -3.81 -10.52
N LEU A 36 5.32 -3.71 -10.22
CA LEU A 36 5.86 -4.00 -8.89
C LEU A 36 5.30 -3.05 -7.82
N GLY A 37 5.23 -1.75 -8.11
CA GLY A 37 4.62 -0.77 -7.22
C GLY A 37 3.15 -1.06 -6.95
N SER A 38 2.38 -1.45 -7.97
CA SER A 38 0.96 -1.81 -7.81
C SER A 38 0.78 -3.09 -6.99
N MET A 39 1.59 -4.12 -7.23
CA MET A 39 1.55 -5.36 -6.44
C MET A 39 1.91 -5.10 -4.98
N GLY A 40 2.98 -4.35 -4.71
CA GLY A 40 3.36 -3.96 -3.35
C GLY A 40 2.27 -3.14 -2.67
N GLY A 41 1.70 -2.17 -3.40
CA GLY A 41 0.59 -1.36 -2.92
C GLY A 41 -0.66 -2.17 -2.59
N ARG A 42 -1.02 -3.19 -3.37
CA ARG A 42 -2.16 -4.08 -3.07
C ARG A 42 -1.86 -4.99 -1.87
N LYS A 43 -0.64 -5.54 -1.81
CA LYS A 43 -0.23 -6.42 -0.70
C LYS A 43 -0.20 -5.68 0.63
N ASN A 44 0.25 -4.43 0.64
CA ASN A 44 0.37 -3.61 1.84
C ASN A 44 -0.85 -2.69 2.05
N ARG A 45 -1.90 -2.82 1.24
CA ARG A 45 -3.13 -2.06 1.44
C ARG A 45 -3.83 -2.66 2.65
N HIS A 46 -3.94 -1.88 3.72
CA HIS A 46 -4.90 -2.17 4.77
C HIS A 46 -6.31 -2.07 4.15
N THR A 47 -7.05 -3.18 4.17
CA THR A 47 -8.44 -3.20 3.72
C THR A 47 -9.24 -2.26 4.62
N THR A 48 -9.77 -1.18 4.04
CA THR A 48 -10.79 -0.38 4.70
C THR A 48 -12.04 -1.23 4.80
N VAL A 49 -12.40 -1.64 6.00
CA VAL A 49 -13.67 -2.34 6.20
C VAL A 49 -14.77 -1.31 6.25
N ASP A 50 -15.77 -1.53 5.42
CA ASP A 50 -17.02 -0.77 5.45
C ASP A 50 -17.80 -1.24 6.69
N LEU A 51 -17.55 -0.57 7.81
CA LEU A 51 -18.38 -0.65 9.00
C LEU A 51 -19.37 0.51 8.88
N GLU A 52 -20.66 0.19 8.81
CA GLU A 52 -21.70 1.21 8.97
C GLU A 52 -21.60 1.78 10.38
N VAL A 53 -20.97 2.95 10.50
CA VAL A 53 -20.89 3.71 11.74
C VAL A 53 -22.15 4.59 11.80
N PRO A 54 -23.01 4.44 12.84
CA PRO A 54 -24.17 5.29 12.99
C PRO A 54 -23.79 6.78 12.99
N GLU A 55 -24.56 7.61 12.29
CA GLU A 55 -24.35 9.05 12.29
C GLU A 55 -24.75 9.67 13.64
N GLY A 56 -23.97 10.65 14.11
CA GLY A 56 -24.25 11.39 15.35
C GLY A 56 -23.51 10.87 16.59
N THR A 57 -24.01 11.23 17.78
CA THR A 57 -23.37 10.85 19.04
C THR A 57 -23.54 9.37 19.31
N LEU A 58 -22.42 8.64 19.33
CA LEU A 58 -22.41 7.21 19.63
C LEU A 58 -22.73 6.95 21.11
N THR A 59 -23.67 6.06 21.36
CA THR A 59 -23.91 5.53 22.71
C THR A 59 -22.92 4.40 23.03
N ILE A 60 -22.83 4.01 24.31
CA ILE A 60 -22.05 2.84 24.73
C ILE A 60 -22.56 1.55 24.05
N THR A 61 -23.87 1.47 23.79
CA THR A 61 -24.48 0.34 23.08
C THR A 61 -24.01 0.29 21.63
N ASP A 62 -23.93 1.43 20.95
CA ASP A 62 -23.45 1.53 19.57
C ASP A 62 -21.98 1.11 19.47
N LEU A 63 -21.15 1.58 20.41
CA LEU A 63 -19.74 1.21 20.48
C LEU A 63 -19.56 -0.30 20.68
N ARG A 64 -20.34 -0.91 21.58
CA ARG A 64 -20.34 -2.37 21.78
C ARG A 64 -20.70 -3.09 20.49
N ASN A 65 -21.77 -2.67 19.81
CA ASN A 65 -22.25 -3.31 18.60
C ASN A 65 -21.23 -3.22 17.46
N LEU A 66 -20.63 -2.04 17.27
CA LEU A 66 -19.55 -1.82 16.29
C LEU A 66 -18.34 -2.69 16.58
N THR A 67 -17.94 -2.81 17.85
CA THR A 67 -16.82 -3.65 18.27
C THR A 67 -17.07 -5.12 17.96
N VAL A 68 -18.29 -5.61 18.26
CA VAL A 68 -18.68 -6.99 17.93
C VAL A 68 -18.70 -7.22 16.42
N ALA A 69 -19.21 -6.26 15.64
CA ALA A 69 -19.23 -6.35 14.18
C ALA A 69 -17.81 -6.39 13.59
N ALA A 70 -16.92 -5.52 14.06
CA ALA A 70 -15.51 -5.48 13.66
C ALA A 70 -14.78 -6.80 14.00
N MET A 71 -14.97 -7.32 15.22
CA MET A 71 -14.36 -8.58 15.65
C MET A 71 -14.83 -9.78 14.81
N ARG A 72 -16.11 -9.82 14.44
CA ARG A 72 -16.64 -10.87 13.55
C ARG A 72 -15.97 -10.82 12.18
N LYS A 73 -15.80 -9.62 11.60
CA LYS A 73 -15.11 -9.45 10.32
C LYS A 73 -13.63 -9.80 10.38
N LEU A 74 -12.96 -9.51 11.50
CA LEU A 74 -11.58 -9.93 11.76
C LEU A 74 -11.46 -11.46 11.76
N LEU A 75 -12.31 -12.14 12.54
CA LEU A 75 -12.30 -13.59 12.64
C LEU A 75 -12.68 -14.28 11.32
N ALA A 76 -13.52 -13.64 10.51
CA ALA A 76 -13.88 -14.11 9.16
C ALA A 76 -12.78 -13.86 8.12
N GLY A 77 -11.71 -13.13 8.45
CA GLY A 77 -10.65 -12.74 7.51
C GLY A 77 -11.04 -11.61 6.54
N GLU A 78 -12.17 -10.95 6.78
CA GLU A 78 -12.67 -9.81 5.99
C GLU A 78 -12.05 -8.47 6.43
N LEU A 79 -11.52 -8.41 7.66
CA LEU A 79 -10.72 -7.31 8.19
C LEU A 79 -9.26 -7.77 8.32
N GLY A 80 -8.33 -7.04 7.72
CA GLY A 80 -6.90 -7.30 7.88
C GLY A 80 -6.41 -6.78 9.22
N ALA A 81 -5.69 -7.63 9.98
CA ALA A 81 -4.94 -7.23 11.18
C ALA A 81 -3.65 -6.50 10.79
#